data_AF-A0A932JLH5-F1
#
_entry.id   AF-A0A932JLH5-F1
#
_cell.length_a   1.000
_cell.length_b   1.000
_cell.length_c   1.000
_cell.angle_alpha   90.00
_cell.angle_beta   90.00
_cell.angle_gamma   90.00
#
_symmetry.space_group_name_H-M   'P 1'
#
loop_
_entity.id
_entity.type
_entity.pdbx_description
1 polymer ?
#
loop_
_entity_poly.entity_id
_entity_poly.type
_entity_poly.pdbx_seq_one_letter_code
_entity_poly.pdbx_strand_id
1 'polypeptide(L)'
;MAFNKLTIENNSLVCRWLFKIALFTEWLYTQRILMKISKDNFFALGSDLKIPSEQVKAFWTALAKCDNPSRATPFAKYLFYFGAMVIIFPIALFIELNWQLFEGGGIFLIATTCACIFTLVGYLLWNKKGLKTPSGLFIASAVCMVPLAISGLETYFGMRLGDMLGHYSSFNRILIELGTILAGTIALFFFPFPFLIAPIFFFAWFLTIDTARLVFGKGVGWEERCWISICFGLILIATNFVIERKRKEGYGLWSYLFGTLSLWGGLYYLVWNKGEFALFIFLIVNLVMMYFSILVRRKVLMAFGTVGVFVYFSHLIYNIFENSVLLPFVLSLVGLAIVCLGILYQKNFGWIERNIFKKFLSGIRTFLDNHKGD
;
A
#
# COMPACT_ATOMS: atom_id res chain seq x y z
N MET A 1 -6.42 23.22 23.10
CA MET A 1 -5.62 22.04 23.50
C MET A 1 -6.32 20.71 23.21
N ALA A 2 -7.66 20.62 23.19
CA ALA A 2 -8.41 19.43 22.76
C ALA A 2 -8.41 19.18 21.22
N PHE A 3 -8.25 20.23 20.40
CA PHE A 3 -8.28 20.12 18.93
C PHE A 3 -7.02 19.48 18.31
N ASN A 4 -5.86 19.53 19.00
CA ASN A 4 -4.64 18.85 18.55
C ASN A 4 -4.73 17.32 18.72
N LYS A 5 -5.57 16.85 19.66
CA LYS A 5 -5.81 15.43 19.92
C LYS A 5 -6.57 14.77 18.76
N LEU A 6 -7.55 15.47 18.19
CA LEU A 6 -8.33 15.03 17.03
C LEU A 6 -7.49 14.87 15.75
N THR A 7 -6.52 15.74 15.48
CA THR A 7 -5.61 15.59 14.33
C THR A 7 -4.63 14.42 14.48
N ILE A 8 -4.23 14.09 15.71
CA ILE A 8 -3.34 12.96 15.99
C ILE A 8 -4.14 11.64 15.98
N GLU A 9 -5.36 11.62 16.53
CA GLU A 9 -6.26 10.46 16.46
C GLU A 9 -6.71 10.13 15.03
N ASN A 10 -7.03 11.13 14.20
CA ASN A 10 -7.37 10.88 12.80
C ASN A 10 -6.17 10.38 12.00
N ASN A 11 -4.97 10.93 12.25
CA ASN A 11 -3.75 10.43 11.61
C ASN A 11 -3.39 9.02 12.09
N SER A 12 -3.64 8.65 13.36
CA SER A 12 -3.38 7.30 13.87
C SER A 12 -4.39 6.27 13.35
N LEU A 13 -5.67 6.63 13.21
CA LEU A 13 -6.68 5.80 12.53
C LEU A 13 -6.35 5.60 11.05
N VAL A 14 -6.02 6.67 10.32
CA VAL A 14 -5.60 6.60 8.92
C VAL A 14 -4.33 5.75 8.81
N CYS A 15 -3.30 5.95 9.64
CA CYS A 15 -2.12 5.08 9.66
C CYS A 15 -2.45 3.60 9.93
N ARG A 16 -3.37 3.30 10.86
CA ARG A 16 -3.84 1.94 11.15
C ARG A 16 -4.58 1.32 9.96
N TRP A 17 -5.41 2.10 9.26
CA TRP A 17 -6.10 1.67 8.04
C TRP A 17 -5.15 1.50 6.86
N LEU A 18 -4.20 2.41 6.68
CA LEU A 18 -3.22 2.39 5.61
C LEU A 18 -2.20 1.27 5.79
N PHE A 19 -1.83 0.94 7.02
CA PHE A 19 -0.98 -0.22 7.32
C PHE A 19 -1.74 -1.53 7.09
N LYS A 20 -3.04 -1.61 7.45
CA LYS A 20 -3.90 -2.75 7.12
C LYS A 20 -4.09 -2.91 5.61
N ILE A 21 -4.28 -1.82 4.87
CA ILE A 21 -4.38 -1.80 3.40
C ILE A 21 -3.04 -2.16 2.76
N ALA A 22 -1.91 -1.69 3.30
CA ALA A 22 -0.58 -2.03 2.81
C ALA A 22 -0.28 -3.53 2.95
N LEU A 23 -0.66 -4.13 4.09
CA LEU A 23 -0.49 -5.56 4.33
C LEU A 23 -1.51 -6.41 3.55
N PHE A 24 -2.73 -5.91 3.34
CA PHE A 24 -3.73 -6.56 2.49
C PHE A 24 -3.35 -6.48 0.99
N THR A 25 -2.76 -5.37 0.55
CA THR A 25 -2.27 -5.21 -0.83
C THR A 25 -1.00 -6.01 -1.05
N GLU A 26 -0.12 -6.16 -0.06
CA GLU A 26 1.00 -7.10 -0.08
C GLU A 26 0.51 -8.57 -0.12
N TRP A 27 -0.57 -8.92 0.59
CA TRP A 27 -1.23 -10.22 0.46
C TRP A 27 -1.80 -10.46 -0.94
N LEU A 28 -2.51 -9.48 -1.51
CA LEU A 28 -3.01 -9.53 -2.90
C LEU A 28 -1.89 -9.59 -3.93
N TYR A 29 -0.73 -8.99 -3.65
CA TYR A 29 0.44 -8.99 -4.54
C TYR A 29 1.26 -10.28 -4.44
N THR A 30 1.33 -10.88 -3.25
CA THR A 30 1.97 -12.19 -3.02
C THR A 30 1.22 -13.33 -3.72
N GLN A 31 -0.07 -13.12 -4.02
CA GLN A 31 -0.78 -13.85 -5.08
C GLN A 31 -0.29 -13.35 -6.46
N ARG A 32 1.01 -13.53 -6.76
CA ARG A 32 1.47 -13.57 -8.15
C ARG A 32 0.60 -14.62 -8.84
N ILE A 33 0.17 -14.33 -10.07
CA ILE A 33 -0.27 -15.37 -11.01
C ILE A 33 1.00 -16.16 -11.37
N LEU A 34 1.53 -16.91 -10.40
CA LEU A 34 2.22 -18.14 -10.72
C LEU A 34 1.16 -18.97 -11.42
N MET A 35 1.51 -19.53 -12.57
CA MET A 35 0.71 -20.58 -13.17
C MET A 35 0.62 -21.69 -12.11
N LYS A 36 -0.46 -21.68 -11.33
CA LYS A 36 -0.79 -22.76 -10.38
C LYS A 36 -1.29 -23.89 -11.25
N ILE A 37 -0.37 -24.70 -11.72
CA ILE A 37 -0.69 -25.85 -12.52
C ILE A 37 -1.37 -26.83 -11.56
N SER A 38 -2.68 -27.01 -11.70
CA SER A 38 -3.37 -28.12 -11.03
C SER A 38 -2.71 -29.41 -11.51
N LYS A 39 -2.36 -30.30 -10.57
CA LYS A 39 -1.77 -31.59 -10.90
C LYS A 39 -2.62 -32.32 -11.94
N ASP A 40 -3.94 -32.27 -11.77
CA ASP A 40 -4.89 -32.93 -12.67
C ASP A 40 -4.86 -32.30 -14.06
N ASN A 41 -4.81 -30.97 -14.17
CA ASN A 41 -4.68 -30.28 -15.46
C ASN A 41 -3.30 -30.52 -16.11
N PHE A 42 -2.24 -30.70 -15.32
CA PHE A 42 -0.91 -31.02 -15.83
C PHE A 42 -0.88 -32.39 -16.49
N PHE A 43 -1.44 -33.40 -15.81
CA PHE A 43 -1.51 -34.76 -16.34
C PHE A 43 -2.49 -34.85 -17.51
N ALA A 44 -3.61 -34.12 -17.49
CA ALA A 44 -4.55 -34.03 -18.60
C ALA A 44 -3.90 -33.41 -19.87
N LEU A 45 -3.12 -32.34 -19.71
CA LEU A 45 -2.36 -31.76 -20.84
C LEU A 45 -1.29 -32.72 -21.37
N GLY A 46 -0.63 -33.46 -20.47
CA GLY A 46 0.35 -34.47 -20.83
C GLY A 46 -0.25 -35.60 -21.67
N SER A 47 -1.47 -36.05 -21.33
CA SER A 47 -2.20 -37.03 -22.13
C SER A 47 -2.67 -36.47 -23.47
N ASP A 48 -3.14 -35.22 -23.52
CA ASP A 48 -3.59 -34.57 -24.76
C ASP A 48 -2.42 -34.39 -25.76
N LEU A 49 -1.22 -34.13 -25.25
CA LEU A 49 0.02 -34.02 -26.04
C LEU A 49 0.68 -35.37 -26.36
N LYS A 50 0.06 -36.50 -25.99
CA LYS A 50 0.57 -37.88 -26.18
C LYS A 50 1.96 -38.12 -25.56
N ILE A 51 2.28 -37.44 -24.46
CA ILE A 51 3.53 -37.66 -23.73
C ILE A 51 3.38 -38.93 -22.88
N PRO A 52 4.37 -39.85 -22.84
CA PRO A 52 4.31 -41.04 -22.01
C PRO A 52 4.08 -40.70 -20.53
N SER A 53 3.15 -41.39 -19.87
CA SER A 53 2.74 -41.10 -18.49
C SER A 53 3.89 -41.16 -17.47
N GLU A 54 4.91 -41.98 -17.74
CA GLU A 54 6.12 -42.03 -16.92
C GLU A 54 6.96 -40.76 -17.02
N GLN A 55 7.11 -40.17 -18.22
CA GLN A 55 7.85 -38.93 -18.41
C GLN A 55 7.13 -37.74 -17.76
N VAL A 56 5.80 -37.67 -17.86
CA VAL A 56 5.01 -36.62 -17.20
C VAL A 56 5.13 -36.73 -15.67
N LYS A 57 5.10 -37.95 -15.11
CA LYS A 57 5.33 -38.19 -13.67
C LYS A 57 6.74 -37.83 -13.24
N ALA A 58 7.76 -38.23 -14.01
CA ALA A 58 9.16 -37.90 -13.73
C ALA A 58 9.39 -36.38 -13.75
N PHE A 59 8.81 -35.69 -14.74
CA PHE A 59 8.87 -34.23 -14.84
C PHE A 59 8.17 -33.54 -13.67
N TRP A 60 6.96 -33.99 -13.29
CA TRP A 60 6.27 -33.46 -12.11
C TRP A 60 7.08 -33.66 -10.83
N THR A 61 7.70 -34.83 -10.67
CA THR A 61 8.54 -35.15 -9.50
C THR A 61 9.80 -34.29 -9.47
N ALA A 62 10.43 -34.04 -10.61
CA ALA A 62 11.55 -33.12 -10.72
C ALA A 62 11.13 -31.66 -10.43
N LEU A 63 9.98 -31.22 -10.95
CA LEU A 63 9.43 -29.89 -10.70
C LEU A 63 9.11 -29.67 -9.22
N ALA A 64 8.48 -30.66 -8.57
CA ALA A 64 8.16 -30.64 -7.15
C ALA A 64 9.43 -30.64 -6.28
N LYS A 65 10.52 -31.25 -6.75
CA LYS A 65 11.83 -31.25 -6.09
C LYS A 65 12.59 -29.93 -6.32
N CYS A 66 12.36 -29.26 -7.45
CA CYS A 66 12.85 -27.91 -7.74
C CYS A 66 12.05 -26.82 -7.01
N ASP A 67 10.82 -27.09 -6.60
CA ASP A 67 10.02 -26.18 -5.77
C ASP A 67 10.69 -26.07 -4.40
N ASN A 68 11.45 -24.98 -4.29
CA ASN A 68 12.55 -24.83 -3.37
C ASN A 68 12.06 -24.91 -1.90
N PRO A 69 12.53 -25.85 -1.05
CA PRO A 69 12.15 -25.94 0.36
C PRO A 69 12.55 -24.68 1.16
N SER A 70 13.35 -23.78 0.57
CA SER A 70 13.72 -22.48 1.14
C SER A 70 12.62 -21.41 1.05
N ARG A 71 11.49 -21.66 0.37
CA ARG A 71 10.35 -20.74 0.34
C ARG A 71 9.40 -21.11 1.47
N ALA A 72 9.32 -20.29 2.51
CA ALA A 72 8.31 -20.44 3.56
C ALA A 72 6.92 -20.66 2.92
N THR A 73 6.17 -21.63 3.43
CA THR A 73 4.83 -21.95 2.92
C THR A 73 3.96 -20.70 2.93
N PRO A 74 2.95 -20.57 2.05
CA PRO A 74 2.06 -19.42 2.03
C PRO A 74 1.45 -19.11 3.41
N PHE A 75 1.14 -20.16 4.19
CA PHE A 75 0.65 -20.04 5.56
C PHE A 75 1.71 -19.54 6.55
N ALA A 76 2.96 -20.02 6.46
CA ALA A 76 4.05 -19.52 7.31
C ALA A 76 4.33 -18.04 7.05
N LYS A 77 4.29 -17.60 5.78
CA LYS A 77 4.38 -16.16 5.45
C LYS A 77 3.25 -15.38 6.11
N TYR A 78 2.01 -15.84 5.97
CA TYR A 78 0.86 -15.21 6.62
C TYR A 78 1.08 -15.05 8.14
N LEU A 79 1.52 -16.11 8.82
CA LEU A 79 1.85 -16.07 10.25
C LEU A 79 2.95 -15.06 10.59
N PHE A 80 3.99 -14.95 9.76
CA PHE A 80 5.06 -13.98 9.99
C PHE A 80 4.57 -12.53 9.89
N TYR A 81 3.80 -12.20 8.84
CA TYR A 81 3.22 -10.86 8.69
C TYR A 81 2.20 -10.55 9.78
N PHE A 82 1.31 -11.51 10.09
CA PHE A 82 0.33 -11.35 11.15
C PHE A 82 1.00 -11.16 12.52
N GLY A 83 2.02 -11.98 12.83
CA GLY A 83 2.80 -11.84 14.06
C GLY A 83 3.49 -10.48 14.15
N ALA A 84 4.08 -9.99 13.06
CA ALA A 84 4.67 -8.65 13.02
C ALA A 84 3.62 -7.55 13.32
N MET A 85 2.39 -7.67 12.79
CA MET A 85 1.30 -6.75 13.13
C MET A 85 0.94 -6.81 14.61
N VAL A 86 0.82 -8.01 15.17
CA VAL A 86 0.47 -8.23 16.59
C VAL A 86 1.58 -7.73 17.52
N ILE A 87 2.82 -7.63 17.06
CA ILE A 87 3.91 -7.03 17.83
C ILE A 87 3.88 -5.50 17.77
N ILE A 88 3.78 -4.91 16.58
CA ILE A 88 3.86 -3.46 16.40
C ILE A 88 2.63 -2.75 16.98
N PHE A 89 1.44 -3.32 16.80
CA PHE A 89 0.18 -2.66 17.14
C PHE A 89 0.03 -2.36 18.65
N PRO A 90 0.27 -3.31 19.57
CA PRO A 90 0.21 -3.04 21.01
C PRO A 90 1.29 -2.07 21.46
N ILE A 91 2.50 -2.12 20.90
CA ILE A 91 3.58 -1.20 21.26
C ILE A 91 3.20 0.24 20.90
N ALA A 92 2.72 0.44 19.67
CA ALA A 92 2.25 1.76 19.22
C ALA A 92 1.09 2.28 20.08
N LEU A 93 0.10 1.43 20.36
CA LEU A 93 -1.03 1.78 21.23
C LEU A 93 -0.62 2.09 22.66
N PHE A 94 0.24 1.26 23.25
CA PHE A 94 0.70 1.41 24.61
C PHE A 94 1.41 2.74 24.81
N ILE A 95 2.28 3.10 23.87
CA ILE A 95 3.00 4.39 23.91
C ILE A 95 2.04 5.56 23.71
N GLU A 96 1.08 5.46 22.79
CA GLU A 96 0.07 6.50 22.55
C GLU A 96 -0.81 6.74 23.80
N LEU A 97 -1.26 5.66 24.45
CA LEU A 97 -2.13 5.73 25.63
C LEU A 97 -1.41 6.20 26.89
N ASN A 98 -0.14 5.84 27.04
CA ASN A 98 0.65 6.12 28.25
C ASN A 98 1.67 7.24 28.04
N TRP A 99 1.50 8.06 26.99
CA TRP A 99 2.44 9.14 26.66
C TRP A 99 2.67 10.12 27.82
N GLN A 100 1.62 10.39 28.60
CA GLN A 100 1.70 11.28 29.77
C GLN A 100 2.38 10.63 30.98
N LEU A 101 2.41 9.30 31.06
CA LEU A 101 2.96 8.56 32.20
C LEU A 101 4.46 8.34 32.09
N PHE A 102 4.98 8.09 30.88
CA PHE A 102 6.39 7.74 30.68
C PHE A 102 7.30 8.96 30.42
N GLU A 103 6.71 10.15 30.23
CA GLU A 103 7.40 11.37 29.80
C GLU A 103 8.33 11.11 28.58
N GLY A 104 9.16 12.08 28.16
CA GLY A 104 10.03 11.89 26.98
C GLY A 104 11.07 10.77 27.15
N GLY A 105 11.69 10.70 28.34
CA GLY A 105 12.79 9.77 28.62
C GLY A 105 12.35 8.31 28.64
N GLY A 106 11.18 8.01 29.22
CA GLY A 106 10.66 6.63 29.24
C GLY A 106 10.32 6.13 27.83
N ILE A 107 9.73 6.98 26.99
CA ILE A 107 9.41 6.64 25.60
C ILE A 107 10.69 6.36 24.80
N PHE A 108 11.73 7.20 24.96
CA PHE A 108 13.02 6.99 24.31
C PHE A 108 13.65 5.64 24.71
N LEU A 109 13.65 5.32 26.01
CA LEU A 109 14.23 4.09 26.53
C LEU A 109 13.48 2.85 26.00
N ILE A 110 12.15 2.87 26.03
CA ILE A 110 11.32 1.78 25.52
C ILE A 110 11.55 1.59 24.01
N ALA A 111 11.46 2.68 23.23
CA ALA A 111 11.63 2.62 21.78
C ALA A 111 13.02 2.10 21.38
N THR A 112 14.08 2.58 22.04
CA THR A 112 15.46 2.15 21.78
C THR A 112 15.67 0.69 22.17
N THR A 113 15.13 0.26 23.31
CA THR A 113 15.21 -1.14 23.75
C THR A 113 14.51 -2.06 22.77
N CYS A 114 13.30 -1.71 22.34
CA CYS A 114 12.57 -2.46 21.31
C CYS A 114 13.33 -2.49 19.98
N ALA A 115 13.88 -1.35 19.53
CA ALA A 115 14.66 -1.26 18.30
C ALA A 115 15.90 -2.18 18.36
N CYS A 116 16.62 -2.20 19.48
CA CYS A 116 17.78 -3.06 19.69
C CYS A 116 17.39 -4.54 19.66
N ILE A 117 16.32 -4.93 20.37
CA ILE A 117 15.82 -6.32 20.39
C ILE A 117 15.42 -6.76 18.98
N PHE A 118 14.63 -5.95 18.27
CA PHE A 118 14.20 -6.28 16.91
C PHE A 118 15.37 -6.35 15.92
N THR A 119 16.34 -5.44 16.04
CA THR A 119 17.54 -5.46 15.20
C THR A 119 18.37 -6.72 15.47
N LEU A 120 18.57 -7.08 16.74
CA LEU A 120 19.33 -8.26 17.14
C LEU A 120 18.65 -9.55 16.66
N VAL A 121 17.34 -9.69 16.90
CA VAL A 121 16.56 -10.84 16.43
C VAL A 121 16.57 -10.91 14.90
N GLY A 122 16.37 -9.78 14.23
CA GLY A 122 16.44 -9.68 12.77
C GLY A 122 17.80 -10.13 12.24
N TYR A 123 18.89 -9.63 12.81
CA TYR A 123 20.26 -9.99 12.44
C TYR A 123 20.54 -11.49 12.62
N LEU A 124 20.17 -12.07 13.77
CA LEU A 124 20.37 -13.50 14.05
C LEU A 124 19.61 -14.42 13.09
N LEU A 125 18.47 -13.96 12.56
CA LEU A 125 17.64 -14.70 11.63
C LEU A 125 18.05 -14.53 10.16
N TRP A 126 18.78 -13.47 9.81
CA TRP A 126 19.05 -13.09 8.41
C TRP A 126 19.82 -14.16 7.62
N ASN A 127 20.82 -14.77 8.26
CA ASN A 127 21.67 -15.79 7.63
C ASN A 127 21.06 -17.20 7.66
N LYS A 128 19.91 -17.40 8.31
CA LYS A 128 19.25 -18.71 8.40
C LYS A 128 18.36 -18.95 7.17
N LYS A 129 18.48 -20.16 6.58
CA LYS A 129 17.68 -20.57 5.41
C LYS A 129 16.18 -20.51 5.76
N GLY A 130 15.38 -19.92 4.87
CA GLY A 130 13.92 -19.78 5.04
C GLY A 130 13.45 -18.68 6.01
N LEU A 131 14.35 -18.02 6.75
CA LEU A 131 14.00 -17.02 7.78
C LEU A 131 14.27 -15.56 7.36
N LYS A 132 14.61 -15.32 6.08
CA LYS A 132 14.80 -13.97 5.54
C LYS A 132 13.55 -13.09 5.64
N THR A 133 12.35 -13.68 5.48
CA THR A 133 11.08 -12.95 5.59
C THR A 133 10.82 -12.46 7.01
N PRO A 134 10.78 -13.30 8.06
CA PRO A 134 10.60 -12.82 9.43
C PRO A 134 11.76 -11.92 9.89
N SER A 135 13.00 -12.20 9.46
CA SER A 135 14.14 -11.32 9.74
C SER A 135 13.92 -9.90 9.21
N GLY A 136 13.56 -9.76 7.93
CA GLY A 136 13.27 -8.45 7.33
C GLY A 136 12.10 -7.72 7.98
N LEU A 137 11.09 -8.44 8.47
CA LEU A 137 9.99 -7.86 9.24
C LEU A 137 10.45 -7.32 10.58
N PHE A 138 11.31 -8.02 11.32
CA PHE A 138 11.88 -7.50 12.57
C PHE A 138 12.73 -6.25 12.33
N ILE A 139 13.57 -6.24 11.29
CA ILE A 139 14.35 -5.04 10.93
C ILE A 139 13.42 -3.87 10.59
N ALA A 140 12.33 -4.11 9.87
CA ALA A 140 11.35 -3.05 9.58
C ALA A 140 10.63 -2.55 10.83
N SER A 141 10.27 -3.44 11.76
CA SER A 141 9.74 -3.05 13.07
C SER A 141 10.73 -2.17 13.83
N ALA A 142 12.03 -2.48 13.77
CA ALA A 142 13.07 -1.66 14.40
C ALA A 142 13.12 -0.24 13.79
N VAL A 143 13.05 -0.12 12.46
CA VAL A 143 13.00 1.19 11.78
C VAL A 143 11.76 1.99 12.21
N CYS A 144 10.61 1.33 12.39
CA CYS A 144 9.39 1.98 12.89
C CYS A 144 9.48 2.47 14.34
N MET A 145 10.49 2.07 15.12
CA MET A 145 10.73 2.59 16.47
C MET A 145 11.52 3.91 16.47
N VAL A 146 12.23 4.22 15.37
CA VAL A 146 13.07 5.43 15.26
C VAL A 146 12.29 6.73 15.47
N PRO A 147 11.09 6.94 14.89
CA PRO A 147 10.33 8.15 15.14
C PRO A 147 10.01 8.37 16.62
N LEU A 148 9.70 7.29 17.34
CA LEU A 148 9.37 7.31 18.75
C LEU A 148 10.60 7.60 19.60
N ALA A 149 11.75 7.02 19.25
CA ALA A 149 13.01 7.32 19.91
C ALA A 149 13.38 8.81 19.74
N ILE A 150 13.35 9.34 18.51
CA ILE A 150 13.67 10.75 18.27
C ILE A 150 12.69 11.66 19.01
N SER A 151 11.38 11.38 18.93
CA SER A 151 10.34 12.18 19.62
C SER A 151 10.50 12.16 21.15
N GLY A 152 10.85 10.99 21.71
CA GLY A 152 11.12 10.85 23.14
C GLY A 152 12.33 11.65 23.58
N LEU A 153 13.40 11.63 22.78
CA LEU A 153 14.63 12.39 23.03
C LEU A 153 14.40 13.90 22.94
N GLU A 154 13.66 14.36 21.92
CA GLU A 154 13.26 15.77 21.79
C GLU A 154 12.48 16.25 23.01
N THR A 155 11.55 15.42 23.50
CA THR A 155 10.74 15.73 24.68
C THR A 155 11.57 15.72 25.95
N TYR A 156 12.51 14.78 26.10
CA TYR A 156 13.37 14.65 27.28
C TYR A 156 14.32 15.83 27.45
N PHE A 157 15.00 16.27 26.38
CA PHE A 157 15.90 17.42 26.46
C PHE A 157 15.17 18.76 26.44
N GLY A 158 13.84 18.77 26.33
CA GLY A 158 13.10 19.99 26.03
C GLY A 158 13.54 20.65 24.73
N MET A 159 14.19 19.90 23.82
CA MET A 159 14.65 20.34 22.50
C MET A 159 13.44 20.46 21.56
N ARG A 160 12.54 21.37 21.91
CA ARG A 160 11.63 21.98 20.94
C ARG A 160 12.41 23.06 20.21
N LEU A 161 13.40 22.65 19.41
CA LEU A 161 14.33 23.56 18.70
C LEU A 161 13.60 24.60 17.82
N GLY A 162 12.31 24.37 17.51
CA GLY A 162 11.43 25.36 16.89
C GLY A 162 11.11 26.61 17.72
N ASP A 163 11.33 26.60 19.05
CA ASP A 163 11.12 27.74 19.95
C ASP A 163 12.08 28.91 19.64
N MET A 164 13.26 28.64 19.06
CA MET A 164 14.21 29.68 18.66
C MET A 164 13.96 30.27 17.25
N LEU A 165 13.07 29.66 16.44
CA LEU A 165 12.91 29.98 15.00
C LEU A 165 11.48 30.37 14.58
N GLY A 166 10.52 30.50 15.51
CA GLY A 166 9.14 30.95 15.24
C GLY A 166 8.25 29.98 14.42
N HIS A 167 8.79 28.82 14.04
CA HIS A 167 8.14 27.78 13.22
C HIS A 167 7.90 26.51 14.07
N TYR A 168 6.98 26.64 15.02
CA TYR A 168 6.73 25.80 16.20
C TYR A 168 6.54 24.26 16.02
N SER A 169 6.51 23.69 14.82
CA SER A 169 6.27 22.24 14.68
C SER A 169 6.96 21.53 13.53
N SER A 170 7.36 22.25 12.47
CA SER A 170 7.80 21.60 11.24
C SER A 170 9.24 21.09 11.33
N PHE A 171 10.13 21.82 12.02
CA PHE A 171 11.54 21.47 12.10
C PHE A 171 11.79 20.15 12.86
N ASN A 172 11.18 19.99 14.04
CA ASN A 172 11.25 18.75 14.81
C ASN A 172 10.68 17.55 14.02
N ARG A 173 9.58 17.73 13.30
CA ARG A 173 9.02 16.67 12.44
C ARG A 173 9.97 16.26 11.32
N ILE A 174 10.64 17.23 10.70
CA ILE A 174 11.68 16.97 9.70
C ILE A 174 12.83 16.14 10.28
N LEU A 175 13.25 16.38 11.53
CA LEU A 175 14.27 15.55 12.19
C LEU A 175 13.80 14.11 12.38
N ILE A 176 12.56 13.93 12.83
CA ILE A 176 11.93 12.60 13.00
C ILE A 176 11.86 11.87 11.64
N GLU A 177 11.42 12.55 10.60
CA GLU A 177 11.27 12.00 9.25
C GLU A 177 12.62 11.66 8.62
N LEU A 178 13.59 12.59 8.66
CA LEU A 178 14.94 12.38 8.15
C LEU A 178 15.66 11.27 8.91
N GLY A 179 15.56 11.24 10.23
CA GLY A 179 16.17 10.19 11.05
C GLY A 179 15.61 8.81 10.72
N THR A 180 14.30 8.72 10.46
CA THR A 180 13.66 7.46 10.08
C THR A 180 14.00 7.03 8.66
N ILE A 181 14.06 7.96 7.71
CA ILE A 181 14.51 7.69 6.33
C ILE A 181 15.97 7.23 6.32
N LEU A 182 16.84 7.88 7.10
CA LEU A 182 18.24 7.52 7.22
C LEU A 182 18.39 6.13 7.83
N ALA A 183 17.73 5.86 8.95
CA ALA A 183 17.73 4.55 9.57
C ALA A 183 17.18 3.45 8.65
N GLY A 184 16.08 3.73 7.94
CA GLY A 184 15.53 2.82 6.94
C GLY A 184 16.48 2.55 5.77
N THR A 185 17.19 3.58 5.30
CA THR A 185 18.18 3.45 4.21
C THR A 185 19.39 2.64 4.65
N ILE A 186 19.91 2.90 5.85
CA ILE A 186 20.97 2.11 6.47
C ILE A 186 20.53 0.65 6.62
N ALA A 187 19.32 0.42 7.16
CA ALA A 187 18.76 -0.91 7.30
C ALA A 187 18.62 -1.62 5.94
N LEU A 188 18.17 -0.91 4.90
CA LEU A 188 18.03 -1.47 3.55
C LEU A 188 19.38 -1.82 2.91
N PHE A 189 20.43 -1.06 3.23
CA PHE A 189 21.79 -1.33 2.77
C PHE A 189 22.33 -2.65 3.34
N PHE A 190 22.14 -2.89 4.64
CA PHE A 190 22.58 -4.12 5.30
C PHE A 190 21.64 -5.32 5.08
N PHE A 191 20.34 -5.05 5.02
CA PHE A 191 19.27 -6.04 4.89
C PHE A 191 18.40 -5.68 3.68
N PRO A 192 18.81 -6.06 2.44
CA PRO A 192 18.05 -5.78 1.22
C PRO A 192 16.71 -6.52 1.18
N PHE A 193 15.73 -6.02 1.93
CA PHE A 193 14.39 -6.56 2.07
C PHE A 193 13.36 -5.54 1.56
N PRO A 194 12.53 -5.87 0.55
CA PRO A 194 11.66 -4.90 -0.09
C PRO A 194 10.69 -4.16 0.85
N PHE A 195 10.20 -4.81 1.91
CA PHE A 195 9.27 -4.19 2.86
C PHE A 195 9.87 -2.99 3.60
N LEU A 196 11.20 -2.89 3.74
CA LEU A 196 11.86 -1.73 4.38
C LEU A 196 11.66 -0.42 3.62
N ILE A 197 11.30 -0.50 2.34
CA ILE A 197 10.94 0.68 1.54
C ILE A 197 9.66 1.33 2.07
N ALA A 198 8.76 0.55 2.70
CA ALA A 198 7.48 1.03 3.17
C ALA A 198 7.60 2.20 4.17
N PRO A 199 8.33 2.07 5.30
CA PRO A 199 8.57 3.20 6.18
C PRO A 199 9.32 4.33 5.47
N ILE A 200 10.30 4.04 4.60
CA ILE A 200 11.05 5.08 3.88
C ILE A 200 10.11 5.97 3.04
N PHE A 201 9.25 5.39 2.21
CA PHE A 201 8.30 6.17 1.39
C PHE A 201 7.21 6.84 2.21
N PHE A 202 6.76 6.19 3.29
CA PHE A 202 5.81 6.80 4.21
C PHE A 202 6.39 8.09 4.82
N PHE A 203 7.58 8.04 5.41
CA PHE A 203 8.21 9.22 6.00
C PHE A 203 8.68 10.23 4.96
N ALA A 204 9.10 9.80 3.76
CA ALA A 204 9.44 10.72 2.67
C ALA A 204 8.24 11.54 2.18
N TRP A 205 7.03 10.97 2.23
CA TRP A 205 5.80 11.71 1.93
C TRP A 205 5.57 12.85 2.93
N PHE A 206 5.61 12.56 4.23
CA PHE A 206 5.45 13.59 5.26
C PHE A 206 6.58 14.63 5.24
N LEU A 207 7.82 14.19 5.00
CA LEU A 207 8.97 15.07 4.81
C LEU A 207 8.72 16.11 3.72
N THR A 208 8.09 15.73 2.61
CA THR A 208 7.78 16.67 1.53
C THR A 208 6.79 17.74 2.00
N ILE A 209 5.78 17.37 2.81
CA ILE A 209 4.78 18.28 3.35
C ILE A 209 5.40 19.23 4.39
N ASP A 210 6.15 18.70 5.34
CA ASP A 210 6.72 19.52 6.41
C ASP A 210 7.90 20.38 5.93
N THR A 211 8.67 19.93 4.93
CA THR A 211 9.66 20.76 4.23
C THR A 211 8.99 21.95 3.54
N ALA A 212 7.86 21.75 2.84
CA ALA A 212 7.15 22.86 2.22
C ALA A 212 6.69 23.89 3.26
N ARG A 213 6.23 23.45 4.44
CA ARG A 213 5.86 24.35 5.55
C ARG A 213 7.05 25.08 6.16
N LEU A 214 8.25 24.51 6.10
CA LEU A 214 9.47 25.16 6.55
C LEU A 214 9.91 26.24 5.55
N VAL A 215 9.85 25.94 4.25
CA VAL A 215 10.32 26.84 3.18
C VAL A 215 9.34 27.99 2.92
N PHE A 216 8.04 27.69 2.83
CA PHE A 216 6.99 28.67 2.49
C PHE A 216 6.28 29.24 3.73
N GLY A 217 6.68 28.80 4.93
CA GLY A 217 6.15 29.27 6.22
C GLY A 217 4.71 28.81 6.50
N LYS A 218 4.03 29.52 7.42
CA LYS A 218 2.66 29.20 7.88
C LYS A 218 1.57 29.38 6.79
N GLY A 219 1.90 29.97 5.64
CA GLY A 219 0.98 30.17 4.51
C GLY A 219 0.60 28.88 3.79
N VAL A 220 1.29 27.76 4.04
CA VAL A 220 0.91 26.44 3.53
C VAL A 220 -0.29 25.91 4.33
N GLY A 221 -1.47 26.28 3.84
CA GLY A 221 -2.77 25.80 4.30
C GLY A 221 -2.95 24.30 4.05
N TRP A 222 -4.15 23.79 4.33
CA TRP A 222 -4.44 22.37 4.16
C TRP A 222 -4.52 21.97 2.68
N GLU A 223 -5.05 22.87 1.84
CA GLU A 223 -5.25 22.64 0.41
C GLU A 223 -3.92 22.47 -0.32
N GLU A 224 -2.92 23.31 -0.03
CA GLU A 224 -1.58 23.21 -0.59
C GLU A 224 -0.91 21.89 -0.20
N ARG A 225 -1.10 21.40 1.03
CA ARG A 225 -0.55 20.10 1.47
C ARG A 225 -1.15 18.94 0.71
N CYS A 226 -2.43 19.03 0.36
CA CYS A 226 -3.08 18.01 -0.45
C CYS A 226 -2.52 18.01 -1.87
N TRP A 227 -2.31 19.18 -2.48
CA TRP A 227 -1.63 19.30 -3.78
C TRP A 227 -0.21 18.76 -3.76
N ILE A 228 0.57 19.08 -2.72
CA ILE A 228 1.92 18.53 -2.52
C ILE A 228 1.87 16.99 -2.44
N SER A 229 0.89 16.43 -1.72
CA SER A 229 0.70 14.98 -1.61
C SER A 229 0.35 14.33 -2.95
N ILE A 230 -0.47 14.99 -3.76
CA ILE A 230 -0.81 14.55 -5.12
C ILE A 230 0.43 14.54 -6.02
N CYS A 231 1.19 15.64 -6.03
CA CYS A 231 2.42 15.74 -6.81
C CYS A 231 3.45 14.68 -6.39
N PHE A 232 3.66 14.51 -5.09
CA PHE A 232 4.53 13.47 -4.55
C PHE A 232 4.08 12.07 -4.99
N GLY A 233 2.78 11.79 -4.91
CA GLY A 233 2.21 10.52 -5.33
C GLY A 233 2.42 10.22 -6.82
N LEU A 234 2.22 11.22 -7.67
CA LEU A 234 2.49 11.11 -9.12
C LEU A 234 3.98 10.83 -9.39
N ILE A 235 4.89 11.50 -8.69
CA ILE A 235 6.34 11.26 -8.81
C ILE A 235 6.70 9.83 -8.40
N LEU A 236 6.14 9.31 -7.31
CA LEU A 236 6.38 7.94 -6.87
C LEU A 236 5.80 6.89 -7.85
N ILE A 237 4.61 7.14 -8.42
CA ILE A 237 4.05 6.28 -9.47
C ILE A 237 4.96 6.30 -10.71
N ALA A 238 5.45 7.48 -11.12
CA ALA A 238 6.40 7.61 -12.24
C ALA A 238 7.71 6.86 -11.97
N THR A 239 8.24 6.97 -10.75
CA THR A 239 9.48 6.30 -10.31
C THR A 239 9.34 4.77 -10.35
N ASN A 240 8.14 4.22 -10.13
CA ASN A 240 7.91 2.79 -10.27
C ASN A 240 8.29 2.26 -11.66
N PHE A 241 7.97 3.00 -12.74
CA PHE A 241 8.34 2.59 -14.10
C PHE A 241 9.86 2.51 -14.29
N VAL A 242 10.63 3.36 -13.60
CA VAL A 242 12.10 3.33 -13.63
C VAL A 242 12.64 2.16 -12.81
N ILE A 243 12.08 1.89 -11.63
CA ILE A 243 12.49 0.77 -10.76
C ILE A 243 12.23 -0.57 -11.44
N GLU A 244 11.08 -0.71 -12.11
CA GLU A 244 10.70 -1.95 -12.80
C GLU A 244 11.57 -2.26 -14.00
N ARG A 245 11.99 -1.22 -14.76
CA ARG A 245 12.98 -1.39 -15.85
C ARG A 245 14.31 -1.97 -15.35
N LYS A 246 14.69 -1.67 -14.10
CA LYS A 246 15.94 -2.15 -13.47
C LYS A 246 15.83 -3.55 -12.83
N ARG A 247 14.69 -4.25 -12.99
CA ARG A 247 14.43 -5.64 -12.51
C ARG A 247 14.79 -5.92 -11.03
N LYS A 248 14.72 -4.94 -10.14
CA LYS A 248 14.83 -5.18 -8.69
C LYS A 248 13.48 -5.71 -8.18
N GLU A 249 13.35 -7.03 -8.13
CA GLU A 249 12.11 -7.70 -7.74
C GLU A 249 11.60 -7.22 -6.37
N GLY A 250 10.34 -6.79 -6.30
CA GLY A 250 9.64 -6.43 -5.05
C GLY A 250 9.71 -4.96 -4.64
N TYR A 251 10.63 -4.16 -5.19
CA TYR A 251 10.81 -2.75 -4.79
C TYR A 251 9.77 -1.82 -5.41
N GLY A 252 9.38 -2.08 -6.67
CA GLY A 252 8.42 -1.24 -7.41
C GLY A 252 7.02 -1.21 -6.80
N LEU A 253 6.58 -2.32 -6.20
CA LEU A 253 5.27 -2.39 -5.53
C LEU A 253 5.09 -1.27 -4.52
N TRP A 254 6.08 -1.07 -3.65
CA TRP A 254 6.00 -0.10 -2.56
C TRP A 254 5.93 1.33 -3.09
N SER A 255 6.67 1.62 -4.16
CA SER A 255 6.62 2.93 -4.84
C SER A 255 5.22 3.18 -5.40
N TYR A 256 4.65 2.17 -6.06
CA TYR A 256 3.31 2.26 -6.62
C TYR A 256 2.23 2.38 -5.55
N LEU A 257 2.37 1.64 -4.44
CA LEU A 257 1.43 1.65 -3.33
C LEU A 257 1.42 3.01 -2.62
N PHE A 258 2.58 3.47 -2.14
CA PHE A 258 2.68 4.76 -1.44
C PHE A 258 2.44 5.96 -2.38
N GLY A 259 2.77 5.82 -3.66
CA GLY A 259 2.43 6.81 -4.67
C GLY A 259 0.93 6.92 -4.92
N THR A 260 0.25 5.79 -5.09
CA THR A 260 -1.22 5.76 -5.22
C THR A 260 -1.89 6.28 -3.95
N LEU A 261 -1.36 5.89 -2.79
CA LEU A 261 -1.88 6.28 -1.48
C LEU A 261 -1.81 7.79 -1.24
N SER A 262 -0.64 8.40 -1.44
CA SER A 262 -0.45 9.84 -1.25
C SER A 262 -1.30 10.66 -2.24
N LEU A 263 -1.39 10.20 -3.49
CA LEU A 263 -2.28 10.79 -4.50
C LEU A 263 -3.75 10.70 -4.09
N TRP A 264 -4.22 9.50 -3.78
CA TRP A 264 -5.62 9.25 -3.45
C TRP A 264 -6.03 9.97 -2.15
N GLY A 265 -5.16 9.95 -1.14
CA GLY A 265 -5.39 10.64 0.13
C GLY A 265 -5.46 12.16 -0.06
N GLY A 266 -4.55 12.74 -0.83
CA GLY A 266 -4.60 14.17 -1.17
C GLY A 266 -5.88 14.53 -1.94
N LEU A 267 -6.28 13.72 -2.92
CA LEU A 267 -7.50 13.95 -3.69
C LEU A 267 -8.77 13.89 -2.83
N TYR A 268 -8.87 12.88 -1.97
CA TYR A 268 -10.01 12.71 -1.06
C TYR A 268 -10.18 13.94 -0.15
N TYR A 269 -9.10 14.39 0.49
CA TYR A 269 -9.16 15.55 1.38
C TYR A 269 -9.45 16.88 0.65
N LEU A 270 -9.00 17.05 -0.60
CA LEU A 270 -9.36 18.22 -1.41
C LEU A 270 -10.87 18.30 -1.65
N VAL A 271 -11.50 17.16 -1.87
CA VAL A 271 -12.91 17.08 -2.29
C VAL A 271 -13.88 17.09 -1.12
N TRP A 272 -13.51 16.52 0.03
CA TRP A 272 -14.42 16.26 1.15
C TRP A 272 -15.30 17.45 1.59
N ASN A 273 -14.76 18.67 1.54
CA ASN A 273 -15.47 19.88 1.97
C ASN A 273 -15.95 20.79 0.81
N LYS A 274 -15.90 20.33 -0.44
CA LYS A 274 -16.20 21.15 -1.63
C LYS A 274 -17.61 20.90 -2.20
N GLY A 275 -18.44 20.11 -1.50
CA GLY A 275 -19.85 19.84 -1.84
C GLY A 275 -20.08 18.60 -2.71
N GLU A 276 -21.36 18.32 -2.98
CA GLU A 276 -21.80 17.07 -3.62
C GLU A 276 -21.28 16.88 -5.04
N PHE A 277 -21.17 17.96 -5.81
CA PHE A 277 -20.64 17.89 -7.17
C PHE A 277 -19.17 17.44 -7.18
N ALA A 278 -18.37 17.91 -6.21
CA ALA A 278 -16.98 17.50 -6.09
C ALA A 278 -16.88 16.01 -5.69
N LEU A 279 -17.74 15.56 -4.76
CA LEU A 279 -17.82 14.14 -4.36
C LEU A 279 -18.28 13.23 -5.51
N PHE A 280 -19.17 13.71 -6.38
CA PHE A 280 -19.55 13.02 -7.61
C PHE A 280 -18.38 12.91 -8.61
N ILE A 281 -17.60 13.98 -8.79
CA ILE A 281 -16.35 13.92 -9.58
C ILE A 281 -15.39 12.90 -8.95
N PHE A 282 -15.26 12.87 -7.63
CA PHE A 282 -14.43 11.89 -6.93
C PHE A 282 -14.90 10.44 -7.20
N LEU A 283 -16.21 10.18 -7.25
CA LEU A 283 -16.73 8.88 -7.68
C LEU A 283 -16.25 8.54 -9.11
N ILE A 284 -16.38 9.47 -10.06
CA ILE A 284 -15.94 9.26 -11.45
C ILE A 284 -14.43 8.97 -11.50
N VAL A 285 -13.61 9.73 -10.79
CA VAL A 285 -12.16 9.51 -10.74
C VAL A 285 -11.84 8.10 -10.21
N ASN A 286 -12.53 7.64 -9.17
CA ASN A 286 -12.33 6.30 -8.64
C ASN A 286 -12.78 5.20 -9.62
N LEU A 287 -13.86 5.40 -10.37
CA LEU A 287 -14.25 4.48 -11.45
C LEU A 287 -13.22 4.44 -12.59
N VAL A 288 -12.67 5.60 -12.97
CA VAL A 288 -11.56 5.69 -13.94
C VAL A 288 -10.32 4.97 -13.42
N MET A 289 -9.98 5.12 -12.13
CA MET A 289 -8.89 4.37 -11.51
C MET A 289 -9.13 2.85 -11.56
N MET A 290 -10.35 2.39 -11.30
CA MET A 290 -10.72 0.97 -11.43
C MET A 290 -10.57 0.49 -12.88
N TYR A 291 -11.02 1.28 -13.86
CA TYR A 291 -10.83 0.93 -15.27
C TYR A 291 -9.34 0.88 -15.67
N PHE A 292 -8.57 1.90 -15.29
CA PHE A 292 -7.13 1.97 -15.56
C PHE A 292 -6.35 0.83 -14.87
N SER A 293 -6.83 0.35 -13.72
CA SER A 293 -6.25 -0.80 -13.03
C SER A 293 -6.24 -2.07 -13.89
N ILE A 294 -7.24 -2.25 -14.76
CA ILE A 294 -7.36 -3.39 -15.68
C ILE A 294 -6.34 -3.23 -16.81
N LEU A 295 -6.19 -2.02 -17.37
CA LEU A 295 -5.24 -1.70 -18.44
C LEU A 295 -3.78 -1.91 -17.98
N VAL A 296 -3.42 -1.39 -16.81
CA VAL A 296 -2.06 -1.49 -16.27
C VAL A 296 -1.82 -2.83 -15.55
N ARG A 297 -2.87 -3.64 -15.36
CA ARG A 297 -2.85 -4.92 -14.61
C ARG A 297 -2.32 -4.74 -13.17
N ARG A 298 -2.72 -3.64 -12.51
CA ARG A 298 -2.29 -3.28 -11.14
C ARG A 298 -3.45 -3.34 -10.16
N LYS A 299 -3.43 -4.34 -9.27
CA LYS A 299 -4.46 -4.53 -8.24
C LYS A 299 -4.57 -3.37 -7.26
N VAL A 300 -3.49 -2.62 -7.04
CA VAL A 300 -3.48 -1.46 -6.12
C VAL A 300 -4.50 -0.40 -6.54
N LEU A 301 -4.56 -0.02 -7.83
CA LEU A 301 -5.56 0.95 -8.30
C LEU A 301 -6.99 0.44 -8.14
N MET A 302 -7.22 -0.86 -8.37
CA MET A 302 -8.53 -1.47 -8.18
C MET A 302 -8.97 -1.41 -6.71
N ALA A 303 -8.04 -1.65 -5.78
CA ALA A 303 -8.31 -1.57 -4.35
C ALA A 303 -8.67 -0.14 -3.93
N PHE A 304 -7.84 0.86 -4.27
CA PHE A 304 -8.11 2.26 -3.93
C PHE A 304 -9.38 2.81 -4.61
N GLY A 305 -9.61 2.48 -5.88
CA GLY A 305 -10.82 2.86 -6.60
C GLY A 305 -12.09 2.28 -5.95
N THR A 306 -12.05 0.99 -5.59
CA THR A 306 -13.16 0.35 -4.85
C THR A 306 -13.41 1.04 -3.51
N VAL A 307 -12.35 1.33 -2.73
CA VAL A 307 -12.47 2.05 -1.46
C VAL A 307 -13.11 3.42 -1.67
N GLY A 308 -12.72 4.18 -2.70
CA GLY A 308 -13.33 5.49 -2.98
C GLY A 308 -14.80 5.42 -3.38
N VAL A 309 -15.21 4.39 -4.14
CA VAL A 309 -16.64 4.15 -4.43
C VAL A 309 -17.42 3.88 -3.14
N PHE A 310 -16.88 3.04 -2.24
CA PHE A 310 -17.51 2.79 -0.94
C PHE A 310 -17.60 4.04 -0.07
N VAL A 311 -16.54 4.85 -0.02
CA VAL A 311 -16.55 6.13 0.71
C VAL A 311 -17.66 7.05 0.22
N TYR A 312 -17.86 7.15 -1.11
CA TYR A 312 -18.96 7.93 -1.68
C TYR A 312 -20.34 7.36 -1.33
N PHE A 313 -20.51 6.04 -1.40
CA PHE A 313 -21.78 5.40 -1.01
C PHE A 313 -22.06 5.56 0.49
N SER A 314 -21.05 5.47 1.35
CA SER A 314 -21.20 5.76 2.77
C SER A 314 -21.65 7.19 3.00
N HIS A 315 -21.04 8.18 2.32
CA HIS A 315 -21.50 9.57 2.38
C HIS A 315 -22.97 9.71 1.95
N LEU A 316 -23.36 9.07 0.84
CA LEU A 316 -24.73 9.10 0.34
C LEU A 316 -25.74 8.56 1.37
N ILE A 317 -25.41 7.42 1.99
CA ILE A 317 -26.27 6.76 2.98
C ILE A 317 -26.37 7.58 4.26
N TYR A 318 -25.25 8.02 4.82
CA TYR A 318 -25.22 8.68 6.13
C TYR A 318 -25.68 10.14 6.08
N ASN A 319 -25.35 10.88 5.02
CA ASN A 319 -25.53 12.34 5.02
C ASN A 319 -26.73 12.80 4.18
N ILE A 320 -27.07 12.08 3.11
CA ILE A 320 -28.15 12.51 2.20
C ILE A 320 -29.44 11.72 2.47
N PHE A 321 -29.32 10.43 2.78
CA PHE A 321 -30.45 9.51 2.84
C PHE A 321 -30.61 8.84 4.20
N GLU A 322 -30.21 9.51 5.29
CA GLU A 322 -30.23 8.98 6.66
C GLU A 322 -31.59 8.38 7.04
N ASN A 323 -32.69 8.98 6.56
CA ASN A 323 -34.07 8.56 6.84
C ASN A 323 -34.70 7.67 5.74
N SER A 324 -33.97 7.32 4.68
CA SER A 324 -34.52 6.58 3.54
C SER A 324 -34.23 5.08 3.66
N VAL A 325 -35.23 4.33 4.13
CA VAL A 325 -35.16 2.87 4.25
C VAL A 325 -34.98 2.19 2.89
N LEU A 326 -35.42 2.81 1.79
CA LEU A 326 -35.38 2.24 0.43
C LEU A 326 -33.97 2.25 -0.19
N LEU A 327 -33.13 3.23 0.16
CA LEU A 327 -31.85 3.42 -0.50
C LEU A 327 -30.93 2.17 -0.38
N PRO A 328 -30.73 1.56 0.81
CA PRO A 328 -29.91 0.36 0.94
C PRO A 328 -30.40 -0.82 0.08
N PHE A 329 -31.72 -0.97 -0.10
CA PHE A 329 -32.29 -2.01 -0.95
C PHE A 329 -32.00 -1.75 -2.43
N VAL A 330 -32.13 -0.50 -2.89
CA VAL A 330 -31.81 -0.12 -4.28
C VAL A 330 -30.33 -0.35 -4.57
N LEU A 331 -29.42 0.09 -3.67
CA LEU A 331 -27.98 -0.17 -3.82
C LEU A 331 -27.66 -1.67 -3.84
N SER A 332 -28.36 -2.46 -3.03
CA SER A 332 -28.20 -3.93 -3.03
C SER A 332 -28.65 -4.56 -4.34
N LEU A 333 -29.77 -4.12 -4.91
CA LEU A 333 -30.25 -4.55 -6.22
C LEU A 333 -29.27 -4.17 -7.34
N VAL A 334 -28.72 -2.96 -7.30
CA VAL A 334 -27.67 -2.53 -8.24
C VAL A 334 -26.43 -3.43 -8.11
N GLY A 335 -26.01 -3.73 -6.88
CA GLY A 335 -24.90 -4.67 -6.63
C GLY A 335 -25.16 -6.06 -7.22
N LEU A 336 -26.36 -6.61 -7.02
CA LEU A 336 -26.77 -7.89 -7.61
C LEU A 336 -26.76 -7.85 -9.14
N ALA A 337 -27.26 -6.76 -9.75
CA ALA A 337 -27.22 -6.58 -11.19
C ALA A 337 -25.79 -6.60 -11.74
N ILE A 338 -24.85 -5.94 -11.07
CA ILE A 338 -23.42 -5.95 -11.44
C ILE A 338 -22.83 -7.36 -11.34
N VAL A 339 -23.15 -8.12 -10.29
CA VAL A 339 -22.71 -9.52 -10.15
C VAL A 339 -23.27 -10.39 -11.28
N CYS A 340 -24.56 -10.27 -11.57
CA CYS A 340 -25.20 -10.98 -12.68
C CYS A 340 -24.53 -10.65 -14.03
N LEU A 341 -24.24 -9.36 -14.29
CA LEU A 341 -23.49 -8.93 -15.47
C LEU A 341 -22.09 -9.57 -15.53
N GLY A 342 -21.40 -9.66 -14.39
CA GLY A 342 -20.10 -10.33 -14.28
C GLY A 342 -20.17 -11.82 -14.63
N ILE A 343 -21.19 -12.53 -14.14
CA ILE A 343 -21.42 -13.95 -14.45
C ILE A 343 -21.74 -14.14 -15.94
N LEU A 344 -22.62 -13.30 -16.50
CA LEU A 344 -22.96 -13.33 -17.92
C LEU A 344 -21.72 -13.07 -18.80
N TYR A 345 -20.89 -12.10 -18.42
CA TYR A 345 -19.63 -11.82 -19.09
C TYR A 345 -18.69 -13.02 -19.05
N GLN A 346 -18.53 -13.66 -17.88
CA GLN A 346 -17.65 -14.83 -17.72
C GLN A 346 -18.13 -16.03 -18.54
N LYS A 347 -19.44 -16.29 -18.56
CA LYS A 347 -20.04 -17.39 -19.34
C LYS A 347 -19.90 -17.15 -20.85
N ASN A 348 -20.05 -15.91 -21.29
CA ASN A 348 -20.03 -15.55 -22.71
C ASN A 348 -18.65 -15.06 -23.18
N PHE A 349 -17.60 -15.23 -22.37
CA PHE A 349 -16.27 -14.68 -22.66
C PHE A 349 -15.76 -15.09 -24.06
N GLY A 350 -15.88 -16.37 -24.41
CA GLY A 350 -15.48 -16.87 -25.73
C GLY A 350 -16.35 -16.38 -26.90
N TRP A 351 -17.59 -15.92 -26.65
CA TRP A 351 -18.44 -15.30 -27.67
C TRP A 351 -18.10 -13.80 -27.82
N ILE A 352 -17.91 -13.10 -26.70
CA ILE A 352 -17.53 -11.68 -26.63
C ILE A 352 -16.16 -11.45 -27.28
N GLU A 353 -15.18 -12.30 -27.00
CA GLU A 353 -13.84 -12.22 -27.57
C GLU A 353 -13.86 -12.37 -29.11
N ARG A 354 -14.72 -13.27 -29.63
CA ARG A 354 -14.86 -13.51 -31.07
C ARG A 354 -15.64 -12.42 -31.80
N ASN A 355 -16.67 -11.84 -31.20
CA ASN A 355 -17.56 -10.91 -31.89
C ASN A 355 -17.27 -9.43 -31.63
N ILE A 356 -16.83 -9.07 -30.42
CA ILE A 356 -16.60 -7.68 -30.04
C ILE A 356 -15.13 -7.33 -30.21
N PHE A 357 -14.21 -8.11 -29.63
CA PHE A 357 -12.78 -7.81 -29.71
C PHE A 357 -12.24 -7.94 -31.13
N LYS A 358 -12.54 -9.02 -31.87
CA LYS A 358 -12.05 -9.16 -33.26
C LYS A 358 -12.62 -8.12 -34.22
N LYS A 359 -13.90 -7.74 -34.11
CA LYS A 359 -14.48 -6.69 -34.96
C LYS A 359 -13.91 -5.32 -34.63
N PHE A 360 -13.79 -4.98 -33.35
CA PHE A 360 -13.21 -3.72 -32.90
C PHE A 360 -11.73 -3.58 -33.27
N LEU A 361 -10.91 -4.62 -33.06
CA LEU A 361 -9.51 -4.66 -33.50
C LEU A 361 -9.36 -4.60 -35.02
N SER A 362 -10.25 -5.24 -35.78
CA SER A 362 -10.21 -5.14 -37.24
C SER A 362 -10.49 -3.71 -37.71
N GLY A 363 -11.48 -3.02 -37.12
CA GLY A 363 -11.81 -1.63 -37.48
C GLY A 363 -10.68 -0.64 -37.15
N ILE A 364 -10.01 -0.82 -36.01
CA ILE A 364 -8.84 0.01 -35.64
C ILE A 364 -7.65 -0.27 -36.58
N ARG A 365 -7.44 -1.53 -36.98
CA ARG A 365 -6.35 -1.90 -37.88
C ARG A 365 -6.55 -1.32 -39.29
N THR A 366 -7.76 -1.38 -39.82
CA THR A 366 -8.11 -0.76 -41.10
C THR A 366 -7.98 0.77 -41.06
N PHE A 367 -8.30 1.41 -39.94
CA PHE A 367 -8.12 2.85 -39.76
C PHE A 367 -6.63 3.25 -39.68
N LEU A 368 -5.79 2.46 -39.01
CA LEU A 368 -4.34 2.69 -38.93
C LEU A 368 -3.60 2.40 -40.23
N ASP A 369 -4.04 1.41 -41.00
CA ASP A 369 -3.44 1.07 -42.30
C ASP A 369 -3.81 2.11 -43.37
N ASN A 370 -5.00 2.73 -43.29
CA ASN A 370 -5.42 3.85 -44.15
C ASN A 370 -4.70 5.19 -43.85
N HIS A 371 -3.88 5.28 -42.79
CA HIS A 371 -3.12 6.50 -42.42
C HIS A 371 -1.60 6.27 -42.39
N LYS A 372 -1.12 5.15 -42.95
CA LYS A 372 0.31 4.88 -43.19
C LYS A 372 0.69 4.93 -44.67
N GLY A 373 -0.25 5.27 -45.54
CA GLY A 373 -0.09 5.35 -47.00
C GLY A 373 -0.09 6.76 -47.58
N ASP A 374 -0.22 7.79 -46.75
CA ASP A 374 0.01 9.21 -47.07
C ASP A 374 1.21 9.70 -46.25
#